data_AF-A0A381YTB7-F1
#
_entry.id   AF-A0A381YTB7-F1
#
_cell.length_a   1.000
_cell.length_b   1.000
_cell.length_c   1.000
_cell.angle_alpha   90.00
_cell.angle_beta   90.00
_cell.angle_gamma   90.00
#
_symmetry.space_group_name_H-M   'P 1'
#
loop_
_entity.id
_entity.type
_entity.pdbx_description
1 polymer ?
#
loop_
_entity_poly.entity_id
_entity_poly.type
_entity_poly.pdbx_seq_one_letter_code
_entity_poly.pdbx_strand_id
1 'polypeptide(L)'
;MSTQDQQFDVVIVGSGATGGWAAKQLTEAGLSVAVLEAGRKLDPEVDYTEHKRPFEMPFRGRRLGTEERQARQPVQSLCYQCDEYTNHLFIDDTEHPYTTPADRPFTWIRGRHVGGKSIMWA
;
A
#
# COMPACT_ATOMS: atom_id res chain seq x y z
N MET A 1 -20.53 -11.24 -17.12
CA MET A 1 -21.37 -12.02 -16.20
C MET A 1 -21.62 -11.18 -14.96
N SER A 2 -22.88 -10.98 -14.57
CA SER A 2 -23.24 -10.23 -13.36
C SER A 2 -22.66 -10.95 -12.14
N THR A 3 -21.85 -10.26 -11.33
CA THR A 3 -21.14 -10.79 -10.14
C THR A 3 -22.04 -11.03 -8.92
N GLN A 4 -23.36 -10.87 -9.05
CA GLN A 4 -24.25 -10.80 -7.88
C GLN A 4 -24.56 -12.15 -7.19
N ASP A 5 -24.24 -13.30 -7.79
CA ASP A 5 -24.57 -14.62 -7.23
C ASP A 5 -23.36 -15.53 -6.97
N GLN A 6 -22.12 -15.01 -6.94
CA GLN A 6 -20.98 -15.83 -6.51
C GLN A 6 -20.96 -15.97 -4.99
N GLN A 7 -21.30 -17.16 -4.51
CA GLN A 7 -21.12 -17.55 -3.13
C GLN A 7 -19.65 -17.91 -2.88
N PHE A 8 -19.08 -17.38 -1.79
CA PHE A 8 -17.74 -17.70 -1.33
C PHE A 8 -17.83 -18.26 0.09
N ASP A 9 -16.96 -19.20 0.43
CA ASP A 9 -16.87 -19.75 1.79
C ASP A 9 -16.23 -18.75 2.75
N VAL A 10 -15.25 -17.97 2.27
CA VAL A 10 -14.51 -17.00 3.07
C VAL A 10 -14.30 -15.69 2.31
N VAL A 11 -14.45 -14.56 3.01
CA VAL A 11 -14.05 -13.24 2.53
C VAL A 11 -12.88 -12.73 3.37
N ILE A 12 -11.78 -12.41 2.70
CA ILE A 12 -10.60 -11.80 3.30
C ILE A 12 -10.57 -10.32 2.91
N VAL A 13 -10.50 -9.43 3.89
CA VAL A 13 -10.36 -7.98 3.65
C VAL A 13 -8.90 -7.58 3.86
N GLY A 14 -8.27 -7.15 2.78
CA GLY A 14 -6.86 -6.79 2.72
C GLY A 14 -6.01 -7.90 2.10
N SER A 15 -5.25 -7.54 1.07
CA SER A 15 -4.40 -8.46 0.30
C SER A 15 -2.92 -8.41 0.71
N GLY A 16 -2.62 -7.87 1.89
CA GLY A 16 -1.26 -7.82 2.45
C GLY A 16 -0.67 -9.21 2.74
N ALA A 17 0.55 -9.24 3.28
CA ALA A 17 1.29 -10.49 3.54
C ALA A 17 0.44 -11.58 4.22
N THR A 18 -0.26 -11.21 5.30
CA THR A 18 -1.11 -12.14 6.06
C THR A 18 -2.39 -12.51 5.31
N GLY A 19 -3.03 -11.56 4.64
CA GLY A 19 -4.24 -11.82 3.83
C GLY A 19 -3.95 -12.75 2.65
N GLY A 20 -2.85 -12.53 1.94
CA GLY A 20 -2.38 -13.40 0.85
C GLY A 20 -2.00 -14.80 1.34
N TRP A 21 -1.32 -14.90 2.48
CA TRP A 21 -0.99 -16.20 3.08
C TRP A 21 -2.24 -16.98 3.51
N ALA A 22 -3.20 -16.31 4.17
CA ALA A 22 -4.47 -16.91 4.54
C ALA A 22 -5.25 -17.37 3.30
N ALA A 23 -5.30 -16.54 2.25
CA ALA A 23 -5.95 -16.89 0.99
C ALA A 23 -5.33 -18.18 0.40
N LYS A 24 -4.00 -18.26 0.30
CA LYS A 24 -3.28 -19.45 -0.17
C LYS A 24 -3.67 -20.70 0.63
N GLN A 25 -3.57 -20.64 1.96
CA GLN A 25 -3.81 -21.81 2.80
C GLN A 25 -5.26 -22.30 2.72
N LEU A 26 -6.21 -21.38 2.64
CA LEU A 26 -7.64 -21.71 2.56
C LEU A 26 -8.03 -22.26 1.18
N THR A 27 -7.49 -21.69 0.10
CA THR A 27 -7.76 -22.21 -1.25
C THR A 27 -7.10 -23.56 -1.50
N GLU A 28 -5.89 -23.80 -0.98
CA GLU A 28 -5.25 -25.13 -1.01
C GLU A 28 -6.01 -26.18 -0.21
N ALA A 29 -6.74 -25.77 0.83
CA ALA A 29 -7.66 -26.64 1.56
C ALA A 29 -8.99 -26.89 0.83
N GLY A 30 -9.19 -26.32 -0.36
CA GLY A 30 -10.37 -26.53 -1.21
C GLY A 30 -11.50 -25.52 -1.02
N LEU A 31 -11.30 -24.44 -0.26
CA LEU A 31 -12.32 -23.40 -0.04
C LEU A 31 -12.32 -22.37 -1.19
N SER A 32 -13.51 -21.87 -1.49
CA SER A 32 -13.69 -20.69 -2.35
C SER A 32 -13.49 -19.42 -1.53
N VAL A 33 -12.52 -18.59 -1.94
CA VAL A 33 -12.11 -17.41 -1.17
C VAL A 33 -12.19 -16.15 -2.03
N ALA A 34 -12.87 -15.12 -1.54
CA ALA A 34 -12.83 -13.77 -2.10
C ALA A 34 -11.85 -12.92 -1.30
N VAL A 35 -10.92 -12.26 -1.99
CA VAL A 35 -10.01 -11.28 -1.38
C VAL A 35 -10.40 -9.89 -1.85
N LEU A 36 -10.72 -9.00 -0.91
CA LEU A 36 -11.08 -7.61 -1.17
C LEU A 36 -9.90 -6.71 -0.82
N GLU A 37 -9.47 -5.91 -1.79
CA GLU A 37 -8.44 -4.89 -1.59
C GLU A 37 -8.99 -3.53 -2.00
N ALA A 38 -8.73 -2.51 -1.18
CA ALA A 38 -9.21 -1.15 -1.41
C ALA A 38 -8.32 -0.37 -2.39
N GLY A 39 -7.07 -0.82 -2.56
CA GLY A 39 -6.10 -0.26 -3.47
C GLY A 39 -6.09 -0.86 -4.87
N ARG A 40 -5.39 -0.18 -5.79
CA ARG A 40 -5.22 -0.65 -7.17
C ARG A 40 -4.21 -1.79 -7.27
N LYS A 41 -4.25 -2.52 -8.38
CA LYS A 41 -3.13 -3.38 -8.77
C LYS A 41 -1.99 -2.50 -9.30
N LEU A 42 -0.75 -2.77 -8.87
CA LEU A 42 0.43 -2.11 -9.43
C LEU A 42 0.84 -2.79 -10.73
N ASP A 43 1.31 -1.97 -11.67
CA ASP A 43 1.97 -2.39 -12.90
C ASP A 43 3.49 -2.35 -12.69
N PRO A 44 4.18 -3.51 -12.68
CA PRO A 44 5.61 -3.54 -12.44
C PRO A 44 6.47 -2.76 -13.44
N GLU A 45 5.97 -2.53 -14.66
CA GLU A 45 6.72 -1.79 -15.69
C GLU A 45 6.68 -0.27 -15.48
N VAL A 46 5.68 0.22 -14.74
CA VAL A 46 5.39 1.66 -14.62
C VAL A 46 5.53 2.16 -13.19
N ASP A 47 5.10 1.37 -12.20
CA ASP A 47 4.89 1.85 -10.84
C ASP A 47 6.13 1.75 -9.94
N TYR A 48 7.12 0.93 -10.29
CA TYR A 48 8.37 0.84 -9.52
C TYR A 48 9.39 1.83 -10.06
N THR A 49 10.04 2.57 -9.16
CA THR A 49 11.08 3.55 -9.52
C THR A 49 12.38 3.40 -8.75
N GLU A 50 12.43 2.47 -7.79
CA GLU A 50 13.54 2.14 -6.90
C GLU A 50 14.81 1.71 -7.67
N HIS A 51 14.65 1.27 -8.92
CA HIS A 51 15.75 0.90 -9.81
C HIS A 51 16.38 2.10 -10.54
N LYS A 52 15.76 3.29 -10.50
CA LYS A 52 16.28 4.50 -11.14
C LYS A 52 17.52 5.00 -10.41
N ARG A 53 18.49 5.49 -11.15
CA ARG A 53 19.71 6.07 -10.59
C ARG A 53 19.40 7.45 -10.00
N PRO A 54 20.13 7.89 -8.96
CA PRO A 54 19.86 9.18 -8.32
C PRO A 54 19.86 10.38 -9.28
N PHE A 55 20.63 10.36 -10.36
CA PHE A 55 20.65 11.48 -11.31
C PHE A 55 19.44 11.49 -12.28
N GLU A 56 18.66 10.42 -12.32
CA GLU A 56 17.41 10.33 -13.10
C GLU A 56 16.22 10.86 -12.29
N MET A 57 16.38 10.99 -10.97
CA MET A 57 15.36 11.52 -10.07
C MET A 57 15.48 13.05 -9.93
N PRO A 58 14.36 13.80 -9.99
CA PRO A 58 14.36 15.27 -9.85
C PRO A 58 15.09 15.81 -8.61
N PHE A 59 14.96 15.15 -7.46
CA PHE A 59 15.54 15.56 -6.19
C PHE A 59 16.68 14.64 -5.72
N ARG A 60 17.11 13.68 -6.56
CA ARG A 60 18.21 12.74 -6.31
C ARG A 60 18.06 11.89 -5.06
N GLY A 61 16.83 11.56 -4.67
CA GLY A 61 16.48 10.84 -3.45
C GLY A 61 16.66 11.66 -2.17
N ARG A 62 16.95 12.98 -2.26
CA ARG A 62 17.25 13.81 -1.07
C ARG A 62 16.04 14.52 -0.49
N ARG A 63 14.90 14.47 -1.17
CA ARG A 63 13.61 15.00 -0.71
C ARG A 63 12.54 13.98 -1.05
N LEU A 64 11.46 13.95 -0.26
CA LEU A 64 10.29 13.13 -0.56
C LEU A 64 9.71 13.44 -1.95
N GLY A 65 9.81 14.69 -2.40
CA GLY A 65 9.22 15.14 -3.65
C GLY A 65 9.03 16.66 -3.65
N THR A 66 8.00 17.13 -4.36
CA THR A 66 7.57 18.53 -4.34
C THR A 66 7.13 18.95 -2.94
N GLU A 67 7.10 20.27 -2.68
CA GLU A 67 6.59 20.81 -1.41
C GLU A 67 5.12 20.42 -1.17
N GLU A 68 4.31 20.38 -2.22
CA GLU A 68 2.94 19.89 -2.17
C GLU A 68 2.87 18.44 -1.68
N ARG A 69 3.71 17.55 -2.21
CA ARG A 69 3.73 16.15 -1.77
C ARG A 69 4.17 16.02 -0.31
N GLN A 70 5.18 16.78 0.09
CA GLN A 70 5.63 16.81 1.49
C GLN A 70 4.49 17.25 2.43
N ALA A 71 3.73 18.26 2.04
CA ALA A 71 2.58 18.72 2.82
C ALA A 71 1.44 17.69 2.93
N ARG A 72 1.31 16.80 1.93
CA ARG A 72 0.26 15.78 1.87
C ARG A 72 0.62 14.46 2.55
N GLN A 73 1.89 14.24 2.89
CA GLN A 73 2.36 12.99 3.51
C GLN A 73 3.15 13.19 4.83
N PRO A 74 2.66 14.00 5.79
CA PRO A 74 3.36 14.25 7.05
C PRO A 74 3.48 13.02 7.96
N VAL A 75 2.59 12.03 7.83
CA VAL A 75 2.67 10.77 8.60
C VAL A 75 3.46 9.74 7.81
N GLN A 76 3.17 9.55 6.52
CA GLN A 76 3.84 8.51 5.74
C GLN A 76 5.36 8.77 5.62
N SER A 77 5.78 10.03 5.56
CA SER A 77 7.20 10.43 5.53
C SER A 77 7.97 10.12 6.82
N LEU A 78 7.31 9.69 7.89
CA LEU A 78 7.98 9.16 9.09
C LEU A 78 8.56 7.76 8.85
N CYS A 79 8.13 7.06 7.79
CA CYS A 79 8.73 5.82 7.36
C CYS A 79 9.98 6.12 6.53
N TYR A 80 11.13 5.54 6.90
CA TYR A 80 12.42 5.75 6.19
C TYR A 80 12.37 5.34 4.71
N GLN A 81 11.38 4.53 4.36
CA GLN A 81 11.18 3.99 3.04
C GLN A 81 10.16 4.79 2.23
N CYS A 82 9.54 5.83 2.82
CA CYS A 82 8.74 6.80 2.10
C CYS A 82 9.66 7.95 1.68
N ASP A 83 10.21 7.83 0.47
CA ASP A 83 11.16 8.78 -0.10
C ASP A 83 10.76 9.17 -1.54
N GLU A 84 11.63 9.84 -2.28
CA GLU A 84 11.35 10.25 -3.66
C GLU A 84 10.96 9.09 -4.59
N TYR A 85 11.49 7.89 -4.33
CA TYR A 85 11.34 6.71 -5.18
C TYR A 85 10.03 5.99 -4.95
N THR A 86 9.44 6.12 -3.77
CA THR A 86 8.37 5.22 -3.31
C THR A 86 7.17 5.96 -2.73
N ASN A 87 7.25 7.28 -2.50
CA ASN A 87 6.18 8.08 -1.89
C ASN A 87 4.79 7.87 -2.53
N HIS A 88 4.73 7.56 -3.83
CA HIS A 88 3.49 7.35 -4.58
C HIS A 88 2.85 5.98 -4.31
N LEU A 89 3.58 5.06 -3.69
CA LEU A 89 3.08 3.78 -3.20
C LEU A 89 2.43 3.91 -1.81
N PHE A 90 2.80 4.94 -1.06
CA PHE A 90 2.17 5.28 0.21
C PHE A 90 0.86 6.04 0.00
N ILE A 91 -0.03 5.90 0.97
CA ILE A 91 -1.32 6.59 0.96
C ILE A 91 -1.13 8.11 1.12
N ASP A 92 -2.15 8.86 0.69
CA ASP A 92 -2.23 10.28 0.96
C ASP A 92 -2.86 10.54 2.33
N ASP A 93 -2.16 11.24 3.22
CA ASP A 93 -2.63 11.48 4.59
C ASP A 93 -3.79 12.49 4.62
N THR A 94 -3.91 13.35 3.61
CA THR A 94 -5.00 14.34 3.53
C THR A 94 -6.31 13.72 3.05
N GLU A 95 -6.24 12.74 2.15
CA GLU A 95 -7.41 12.00 1.66
C GLU A 95 -7.84 10.89 2.60
N HIS A 96 -6.91 10.34 3.38
CA HIS A 96 -7.16 9.22 4.29
C HIS A 96 -6.72 9.52 5.72
N PRO A 97 -7.27 10.57 6.37
CA PRO A 97 -6.88 10.92 7.73
C PRO A 97 -7.26 9.80 8.72
N TYR A 98 -6.52 9.72 9.82
CA TYR A 98 -6.88 8.89 10.97
C TYR A 98 -6.64 9.66 12.26
N THR A 99 -7.31 9.23 13.33
CA THR A 99 -7.14 9.81 14.66
C THR A 99 -6.63 8.73 15.61
N THR A 100 -5.96 9.17 16.67
CA THR A 100 -5.49 8.28 17.75
C THR A 100 -5.93 8.87 19.09
N PRO A 101 -6.17 8.03 20.11
CA PRO A 101 -6.38 8.52 21.47
C PRO A 101 -5.17 9.33 21.94
N ALA A 102 -5.42 10.45 22.63
CA ALA A 102 -4.36 11.36 23.05
C ALA A 102 -3.32 10.70 23.99
N ASP A 103 -3.72 9.69 24.75
CA ASP A 103 -2.88 8.92 25.67
C ASP A 103 -2.18 7.71 25.01
N ARG A 104 -2.55 7.37 23.77
CA ARG A 104 -2.01 6.22 23.01
C ARG A 104 -1.77 6.61 21.54
N PRO A 105 -0.82 7.52 21.26
CA PRO A 105 -0.48 7.85 19.89
C PRO A 105 0.13 6.63 19.20
N PHE A 106 -0.20 6.43 17.93
CA PHE A 106 0.47 5.48 17.07
C PHE A 106 0.61 6.03 15.66
N THR A 107 1.65 5.61 14.96
CA THR A 107 1.90 6.00 13.57
C THR A 107 1.38 4.92 12.64
N TRP A 108 0.39 5.25 11.81
CA TRP A 108 -0.15 4.32 10.83
C TRP A 108 0.44 4.50 9.43
N ILE A 109 1.50 3.75 9.16
CA ILE A 109 2.13 3.69 7.83
C ILE A 109 1.39 2.70 6.93
N ARG A 110 0.96 3.17 5.75
CA ARG A 110 0.05 2.45 4.85
C ARG A 110 0.42 2.66 3.38
N GLY A 111 0.45 1.56 2.64
CA GLY A 111 0.26 1.58 1.18
C GLY A 111 -1.22 1.44 0.83
N ARG A 112 -1.58 1.70 -0.43
CA ARG A 112 -2.96 1.52 -0.94
C ARG A 112 -2.98 0.80 -2.29
N HIS A 113 -2.57 -0.46 -2.28
CA HIS A 113 -2.51 -1.32 -3.46
C HIS A 113 -2.55 -2.81 -3.10
N VAL A 114 -2.82 -3.66 -4.08
CA VAL A 114 -2.77 -5.13 -3.96
C VAL A 114 -1.42 -5.57 -3.43
N GLY A 115 -1.39 -6.54 -2.52
CA GLY A 115 -0.16 -7.00 -1.85
C GLY A 115 0.23 -6.17 -0.62
N GLY A 116 -0.40 -5.00 -0.42
CA GLY A 116 -0.08 -4.06 0.66
C GLY A 116 1.41 -3.73 0.71
N LYS A 117 1.93 -3.44 1.91
CA LYS A 117 3.35 -3.07 2.08
C LYS A 117 4.34 -4.17 1.69
N SER A 118 3.90 -5.43 1.61
CA SER A 118 4.76 -6.57 1.27
C SER A 118 5.39 -6.47 -0.12
N ILE A 119 4.82 -5.66 -1.02
CA ILE A 119 5.34 -5.49 -2.39
C ILE A 119 6.08 -4.16 -2.60
N MET A 120 6.11 -3.27 -1.61
CA MET A 120 6.70 -1.95 -1.78
C MET A 120 8.23 -1.98 -1.72
N TRP A 121 8.85 -3.09 -1.24
CA TRP A 121 10.30 -3.16 -0.91
C TRP A 121 10.81 -1.90 -0.19
N ALA A 122 9.87 -1.32 0.57
CA ALA A 122 9.82 -0.04 1.22
C ALA A 122 8.95 -0.22 2.48
#